data_AF-A0A3B9GW94-F1
#
_entry.id   AF-A0A3B9GW94-F1
#
_cell.length_a   1.000
_cell.length_b   1.000
_cell.length_c   1.000
_cell.angle_alpha   90.00
_cell.angle_beta   90.00
_cell.angle_gamma   90.00
#
_symmetry.space_group_name_H-M   'P 1'
#
loop_
_entity.id
_entity.type
_entity.pdbx_description
1 polymer ?
#
loop_
_entity_poly.entity_id
_entity_poly.type
_entity_poly.pdbx_seq_one_letter_code
_entity_poly.pdbx_strand_id
1 'polypeptide(L)'
;MPGMMDTVLNLGLNEASVVGLAKKAGDRFAYDSYRRFIQMYSNVVLGMGHDEFEHVLDEYKDRQGIDLDTDMSADDWQKIIVLYKETVQKELGKPFPEDPKEQLWGAISAVFGSWMNDRAITYRKLNDIPTEWGTAVTVQSMVFGNLGESSATGVAFTRDPSNGESIFYGEYLINAQGEDVVAGIRTPAPISRERADTLGSEDAPLEEAMPEVYAQLRDVANTLERHYKDMQD
;
A
#
# COMPACT_ATOMS: atom_id res chain seq x y z
N MET A 1 4.59 3.88 -16.30
CA MET A 1 3.13 3.74 -16.49
C MET A 1 2.44 3.94 -15.13
N PRO A 2 2.27 5.20 -14.67
CA PRO A 2 1.65 5.48 -13.38
C PRO A 2 0.21 4.93 -13.33
N GLY A 3 -0.15 4.25 -12.24
CA GLY A 3 -1.50 3.71 -12.01
C GLY A 3 -1.92 2.54 -12.91
N MET A 4 -0.97 1.91 -13.62
CA MET A 4 -1.22 0.83 -14.60
C MET A 4 -0.72 -0.55 -14.16
N MET A 5 0.11 -0.62 -13.12
CA MET A 5 0.68 -1.87 -12.62
C MET A 5 0.22 -2.07 -11.18
N ASP A 6 -0.35 -3.23 -10.91
CA ASP A 6 -0.82 -3.59 -9.58
C ASP A 6 0.36 -3.96 -8.68
N THR A 7 0.29 -3.53 -7.41
CA THR A 7 1.26 -3.87 -6.37
C THR A 7 0.66 -4.91 -5.44
N VAL A 8 1.46 -5.90 -5.04
CA VAL A 8 1.07 -6.86 -4.00
C VAL A 8 1.96 -6.63 -2.77
N LEU A 9 1.35 -6.15 -1.69
CA LEU A 9 2.01 -5.96 -0.40
C LEU A 9 1.87 -7.21 0.47
N ASN A 10 2.70 -7.31 1.52
CA ASN A 10 2.61 -8.35 2.55
C ASN A 10 2.77 -9.80 2.04
N LEU A 11 3.39 -9.99 0.87
CA LEU A 11 3.66 -11.32 0.32
C LEU A 11 4.49 -12.17 1.28
N GLY A 12 4.06 -13.41 1.50
CA GLY A 12 4.64 -14.33 2.48
C GLY A 12 3.86 -14.41 3.79
N LEU A 13 2.76 -13.65 3.94
CA LEU A 13 1.83 -13.86 5.04
C LEU A 13 1.05 -15.17 4.86
N ASN A 14 1.03 -15.96 5.93
CA ASN A 14 0.32 -17.22 6.06
C ASN A 14 -0.06 -17.44 7.53
N GLU A 15 -0.79 -18.52 7.83
CA GLU A 15 -1.23 -18.84 9.21
C GLU A 15 -0.07 -18.88 10.23
N ALA A 16 1.12 -19.29 9.80
CA ALA A 16 2.29 -19.36 10.68
C ALA A 16 3.01 -18.01 10.83
N SER A 17 3.22 -17.30 9.73
CA SER A 17 3.99 -16.05 9.72
C SER A 17 3.21 -14.88 10.31
N VAL A 18 1.87 -14.88 10.20
CA VAL A 18 1.01 -13.87 10.84
C VAL A 18 1.12 -13.91 12.37
N VAL A 19 1.23 -15.09 12.98
CA VAL A 19 1.46 -15.23 14.44
C VAL A 19 2.82 -14.65 14.84
N GLY A 20 3.84 -14.82 13.99
CA GLY A 20 5.14 -14.20 14.20
C GLY A 20 5.09 -12.68 14.11
N LEU A 21 4.34 -12.16 13.15
CA LEU A 21 4.12 -10.72 12.96
C LEU A 21 3.34 -10.14 14.16
N ALA A 22 2.29 -10.82 14.60
CA ALA A 22 1.45 -10.43 15.73
C ALA A 22 2.28 -10.24 17.01
N LYS A 23 3.19 -11.17 17.30
CA LYS A 23 4.12 -11.05 18.45
C LYS A 23 5.03 -9.83 18.39
N LYS A 24 5.39 -9.34 17.19
CA LYS A 24 6.34 -8.24 17.01
C LYS A 24 5.66 -6.89 16.88
N ALA A 25 4.47 -6.86 16.28
CA ALA A 25 3.83 -5.65 15.81
C ALA A 25 2.39 -5.46 16.32
N GLY A 26 1.89 -6.41 17.12
CA GLY A 26 0.54 -6.40 17.67
C GLY A 26 -0.45 -7.19 16.82
N ASP A 27 -1.37 -7.87 17.49
CA ASP A 27 -2.32 -8.79 16.88
C ASP A 27 -3.22 -8.11 15.85
N ARG A 28 -3.83 -6.97 16.22
CA ARG A 28 -4.75 -6.23 15.33
C ARG A 28 -4.08 -5.87 14.00
N PHE A 29 -2.86 -5.33 14.04
CA PHE A 29 -2.11 -4.96 12.85
C PHE A 29 -1.73 -6.18 12.00
N ALA A 30 -1.29 -7.27 12.63
CA ALA A 30 -0.87 -8.47 11.89
C ALA A 30 -2.04 -9.11 11.14
N TYR A 31 -3.20 -9.25 11.79
CA TYR A 31 -4.39 -9.82 11.16
C TYR A 31 -5.03 -8.86 10.15
N ASP A 32 -5.00 -7.55 10.35
CA ASP A 32 -5.40 -6.58 9.32
C ASP A 32 -4.48 -6.66 8.08
N SER A 33 -3.17 -6.76 8.29
CA SER A 33 -2.21 -6.94 7.20
C SER A 33 -2.45 -8.24 6.43
N TYR A 34 -2.85 -9.30 7.13
CA TYR A 34 -3.11 -10.60 6.51
C TYR A 34 -4.43 -10.63 5.72
N ARG A 35 -5.52 -10.04 6.24
CA ARG A 35 -6.77 -9.93 5.45
C ARG A 35 -6.57 -9.09 4.20
N ARG A 36 -5.83 -7.97 4.30
CA ARG A 36 -5.49 -7.11 3.14
C ARG A 36 -4.66 -7.87 2.12
N PHE A 37 -3.69 -8.67 2.59
CA PHE A 37 -2.90 -9.54 1.71
C PHE A 37 -3.78 -10.53 0.94
N ILE A 38 -4.69 -11.23 1.63
CA ILE A 38 -5.57 -12.21 0.99
C ILE A 38 -6.42 -11.56 -0.09
N GLN A 39 -7.06 -10.43 0.21
CA GLN A 39 -7.88 -9.68 -0.74
C GLN A 39 -7.05 -9.21 -1.95
N MET A 40 -5.92 -8.54 -1.70
CA MET A 40 -5.06 -7.98 -2.74
C MET A 40 -4.45 -9.09 -3.63
N TYR A 41 -3.93 -10.16 -3.02
CA TYR A 41 -3.39 -11.29 -3.76
C TYR A 41 -4.48 -12.00 -4.57
N SER A 42 -5.67 -12.18 -4.01
CA SER A 42 -6.77 -12.83 -4.72
C SER A 42 -7.23 -11.99 -5.91
N ASN A 43 -7.30 -10.68 -5.77
CA ASN A 43 -7.65 -9.79 -6.87
C ASN A 43 -6.57 -9.76 -7.96
N VAL A 44 -5.33 -9.44 -7.59
CA VAL A 44 -4.24 -9.20 -8.55
C VAL A 44 -3.70 -10.50 -9.16
N VAL A 45 -3.55 -11.54 -8.35
CA VAL A 45 -2.87 -12.79 -8.75
C VAL A 45 -3.85 -13.89 -9.11
N LEU A 46 -4.96 -14.02 -8.37
CA LEU A 46 -5.96 -15.06 -8.64
C LEU A 46 -7.10 -14.59 -9.55
N GLY A 47 -7.16 -13.29 -9.87
CA GLY A 47 -8.14 -12.72 -10.80
C GLY A 47 -9.56 -12.58 -10.23
N MET A 48 -9.71 -12.57 -8.91
CA MET A 48 -10.99 -12.41 -8.22
C MET A 48 -11.46 -10.95 -8.17
N GLY A 49 -12.77 -10.73 -8.02
CA GLY A 49 -13.33 -9.38 -7.89
C GLY A 49 -12.99 -8.77 -6.54
N HIS A 50 -12.62 -7.49 -6.50
CA HIS A 50 -12.42 -6.79 -5.22
C HIS A 50 -13.71 -6.69 -4.40
N ASP A 51 -14.82 -6.48 -5.10
CA ASP A 51 -16.20 -6.42 -4.60
C ASP A 51 -16.64 -7.70 -3.87
N GLU A 52 -16.09 -8.87 -4.24
CA GLU A 52 -16.37 -10.14 -3.55
C GLU A 52 -15.91 -10.11 -2.08
N PHE A 53 -14.80 -9.43 -1.80
CA PHE A 53 -14.23 -9.32 -0.46
C PHE A 53 -14.83 -8.16 0.34
N GLU A 54 -15.18 -7.05 -0.33
CA GLU A 54 -15.87 -5.92 0.30
C GLU A 54 -17.26 -6.32 0.78
N HIS A 55 -18.04 -7.06 -0.03
CA HIS A 55 -19.34 -7.57 0.41
C HIS A 55 -19.24 -8.45 1.66
N VAL A 56 -18.23 -9.31 1.75
CA VAL A 56 -18.01 -10.16 2.93
C VAL A 56 -17.68 -9.32 4.17
N LEU A 57 -16.86 -8.28 4.01
CA LEU A 57 -16.48 -7.38 5.10
C LEU A 57 -17.67 -6.54 5.58
N ASP A 58 -18.41 -5.94 4.65
CA ASP A 58 -19.59 -5.12 4.96
C ASP A 58 -20.69 -5.95 5.62
N GLU A 59 -20.99 -7.15 5.12
CA GLU A 59 -21.93 -8.06 5.78
C GLU A 59 -21.51 -8.43 7.21
N TYR A 60 -20.21 -8.62 7.45
CA TYR A 60 -19.70 -8.90 8.79
C TYR A 60 -19.87 -7.70 9.71
N LYS A 61 -19.47 -6.51 9.25
CA LYS A 61 -19.59 -5.23 9.96
C LYS A 61 -21.04 -4.94 10.34
N ASP A 62 -21.96 -5.06 9.39
CA ASP A 62 -23.40 -4.86 9.62
C ASP A 62 -23.95 -5.80 10.71
N ARG A 63 -23.52 -7.07 10.70
CA ARG A 63 -23.95 -8.06 11.71
C ARG A 63 -23.37 -7.78 13.09
N GLN A 64 -22.19 -7.17 13.17
CA GLN A 64 -21.55 -6.80 14.44
C GLN A 64 -21.91 -5.39 14.91
N GLY A 65 -22.58 -4.58 14.08
CA GLY A 65 -22.88 -3.18 14.37
C GLY A 65 -21.61 -2.30 14.39
N ILE A 66 -20.68 -2.59 13.48
CA ILE A 66 -19.40 -1.87 13.33
C ILE A 66 -19.50 -0.99 12.09
N ASP A 67 -19.29 0.32 12.24
CA ASP A 67 -19.38 1.25 11.10
C ASP A 67 -18.05 1.41 10.36
N LEU A 68 -16.92 1.38 11.08
CA LEU A 68 -15.59 1.63 10.52
C LEU A 68 -14.65 0.44 10.69
N ASP A 69 -13.83 0.18 9.68
CA ASP A 69 -12.73 -0.79 9.75
C ASP A 69 -11.76 -0.49 10.92
N THR A 70 -11.63 0.78 11.32
CA THR A 70 -10.78 1.16 12.46
C THR A 70 -11.28 0.62 13.79
N ASP A 71 -12.57 0.29 13.88
CA ASP A 71 -13.21 -0.18 15.11
C ASP A 71 -13.16 -1.71 15.23
N MET A 72 -12.73 -2.41 14.16
CA MET A 72 -12.55 -3.86 14.15
C MET A 72 -11.40 -4.31 15.06
N SER A 73 -11.67 -5.33 15.86
CA SER A 73 -10.69 -5.96 16.74
C SER A 73 -9.83 -6.99 16.02
N ALA A 74 -8.76 -7.47 16.68
CA ALA A 74 -7.95 -8.57 16.16
C ALA A 74 -8.76 -9.86 15.96
N ASP A 75 -9.71 -10.14 16.85
CA ASP A 75 -10.57 -11.33 16.78
C ASP A 75 -11.55 -11.23 15.60
N ASP A 76 -12.02 -10.02 15.29
CA ASP A 76 -12.84 -9.78 14.09
C ASP A 76 -12.04 -10.03 12.83
N TRP A 77 -10.79 -9.55 12.75
CA TRP A 77 -9.92 -9.80 11.61
C TRP A 77 -9.61 -11.28 11.40
N GLN A 78 -9.41 -12.04 12.48
CA GLN A 78 -9.24 -13.50 12.38
C GLN A 78 -10.47 -14.17 11.75
N LYS A 79 -11.70 -13.75 12.11
CA LYS A 79 -12.92 -14.28 11.48
C LYS A 79 -13.03 -13.89 10.02
N ILE A 80 -12.71 -12.63 9.67
CA ILE A 80 -12.68 -12.17 8.28
C ILE A 80 -11.69 -12.97 7.44
N ILE A 81 -10.49 -13.27 7.96
CA ILE A 81 -9.50 -14.11 7.26
C ILE A 81 -10.08 -15.48 6.90
N VAL A 82 -10.80 -16.12 7.82
CA VAL A 82 -11.47 -17.40 7.55
C VAL A 82 -12.50 -17.24 6.43
N LEU A 83 -13.38 -16.24 6.53
CA LEU A 83 -14.39 -15.98 5.51
C LEU A 83 -13.77 -15.68 4.14
N TYR A 84 -12.68 -14.93 4.08
CA TYR A 84 -11.97 -14.64 2.83
C TYR A 84 -11.39 -15.89 2.19
N LYS A 85 -10.78 -16.79 2.98
CA LYS A 85 -10.27 -18.06 2.47
C LYS A 85 -11.40 -18.98 1.98
N GLU A 86 -12.54 -18.97 2.66
CA GLU A 86 -13.75 -19.68 2.21
C GLU A 86 -14.27 -19.13 0.88
N THR A 87 -14.29 -17.80 0.71
CA THR A 87 -14.65 -17.15 -0.56
C THR A 87 -13.70 -17.57 -1.68
N VAL A 88 -12.38 -17.56 -1.46
CA VAL A 88 -11.38 -18.05 -2.43
C VAL A 88 -11.64 -19.51 -2.81
N GLN A 89 -11.85 -20.38 -1.82
CA GLN A 89 -12.12 -21.80 -2.05
C GLN A 89 -13.42 -22.03 -2.81
N LYS A 90 -14.46 -21.24 -2.55
CA LYS A 90 -15.76 -21.32 -3.21
C LYS A 90 -15.68 -20.91 -4.68
N GLU A 91 -15.06 -19.77 -4.97
CA GLU A 91 -15.02 -19.22 -6.34
C GLU A 91 -14.00 -19.96 -7.23
N LEU A 92 -12.84 -20.34 -6.69
CA LEU A 92 -11.76 -20.95 -7.49
C LEU A 92 -11.68 -22.48 -7.37
N GLY A 93 -12.43 -23.08 -6.44
CA GLY A 93 -12.37 -24.52 -6.14
C GLY A 93 -11.05 -24.98 -5.52
N LYS A 94 -10.18 -24.06 -5.12
CA LYS A 94 -8.86 -24.32 -4.53
C LYS A 94 -8.60 -23.38 -3.35
N PRO A 95 -7.83 -23.81 -2.34
CA PRO A 95 -7.58 -22.98 -1.17
C PRO A 95 -6.64 -21.83 -1.52
N PHE A 96 -6.67 -20.77 -0.71
CA PHE A 96 -5.68 -19.71 -0.75
C PHE A 96 -4.26 -20.29 -0.55
N PRO A 97 -3.25 -19.88 -1.33
CA PRO A 97 -1.89 -20.43 -1.21
C PRO A 97 -1.24 -20.02 0.11
N GLU A 98 -0.80 -20.99 0.90
CA GLU A 98 -0.12 -20.75 2.18
C GLU A 98 1.42 -20.83 2.09
N ASP A 99 1.98 -21.42 1.02
CA ASP A 99 3.43 -21.46 0.80
C ASP A 99 3.91 -20.11 0.23
N PRO A 100 4.79 -19.37 0.95
CA PRO A 100 5.35 -18.11 0.46
C PRO A 100 6.05 -18.22 -0.90
N LYS A 101 6.61 -19.39 -1.24
CA LYS A 101 7.26 -19.59 -2.55
C LYS A 101 6.24 -19.69 -3.68
N GLU A 102 5.12 -20.37 -3.45
CA GLU A 102 4.02 -20.42 -4.40
C GLU A 102 3.40 -19.02 -4.57
N GLN A 103 3.22 -18.29 -3.46
CA GLN A 103 2.77 -16.90 -3.48
C GLN A 103 3.69 -16.02 -4.33
N LEU A 104 5.01 -16.12 -4.12
CA LEU A 104 6.01 -15.35 -4.86
C LEU A 104 5.96 -15.62 -6.36
N TRP A 105 5.94 -16.89 -6.76
CA TRP A 105 5.87 -17.25 -8.17
C TRP A 105 4.54 -16.87 -8.81
N GLY A 106 3.43 -16.95 -8.07
CA GLY A 106 2.14 -16.45 -8.50
C GLY A 106 2.18 -14.95 -8.78
N ALA A 107 2.68 -14.15 -7.83
CA ALA A 107 2.79 -12.70 -7.99
C ALA A 107 3.70 -12.31 -9.17
N ILE A 108 4.87 -12.94 -9.31
CA ILE A 108 5.78 -12.71 -10.46
C ILE A 108 5.05 -12.99 -11.79
N SER A 109 4.32 -14.11 -11.86
CA SER A 109 3.58 -14.49 -13.07
C SER A 109 2.46 -13.51 -13.38
N ALA A 110 1.75 -13.02 -12.36
CA ALA A 110 0.70 -12.01 -12.50
C ALA A 110 1.24 -10.69 -13.04
N VAL A 111 2.39 -10.21 -12.55
CA VAL A 111 3.03 -8.99 -13.05
C VAL A 111 3.42 -9.14 -14.52
N PHE A 112 3.98 -10.28 -14.93
CA PHE A 112 4.25 -10.51 -16.35
C PHE A 112 2.97 -10.61 -17.19
N GLY A 113 1.92 -11.22 -16.65
CA GLY A 113 0.60 -11.28 -17.30
C GLY A 113 -0.03 -9.90 -17.49
N SER A 114 0.12 -9.00 -16.52
CA SER A 114 -0.47 -7.66 -16.57
C SER A 114 0.12 -6.79 -17.68
N TRP A 115 1.36 -7.04 -18.11
CA TRP A 115 1.94 -6.38 -19.29
C TRP A 115 1.10 -6.58 -20.55
N MET A 116 0.38 -7.69 -20.66
CA MET A 116 -0.43 -8.02 -21.84
C MET A 116 -1.93 -7.77 -21.65
N ASN A 117 -2.36 -7.11 -20.57
CA ASN A 117 -3.77 -6.78 -20.37
C ASN A 117 -4.22 -5.64 -21.33
N ASP A 118 -5.52 -5.55 -21.60
CA ASP A 118 -6.08 -4.59 -22.56
C ASP A 118 -5.81 -3.14 -22.19
N ARG A 119 -5.81 -2.84 -20.88
CA ARG A 119 -5.51 -1.53 -20.33
C ARG A 119 -4.07 -1.12 -20.66
N ALA A 120 -3.10 -1.98 -20.40
CA ALA A 120 -1.67 -1.77 -20.64
C ALA A 120 -1.37 -1.69 -22.14
N ILE A 121 -1.99 -2.55 -22.97
CA ILE A 121 -1.88 -2.47 -24.43
C ILE A 121 -2.35 -1.09 -24.93
N THR A 122 -3.49 -0.61 -24.44
CA THR A 122 -4.04 0.69 -24.82
C THR A 122 -3.13 1.83 -24.36
N TYR A 123 -2.67 1.80 -23.10
CA TYR A 123 -1.74 2.80 -22.56
C TYR A 123 -0.46 2.87 -23.38
N ARG A 124 0.14 1.73 -23.75
CA ARG A 124 1.34 1.69 -24.57
C ARG A 124 1.13 2.31 -25.94
N LYS A 125 -0.01 2.03 -26.59
CA LYS A 125 -0.37 2.65 -27.87
C LYS A 125 -0.52 4.17 -27.77
N LEU A 126 -1.06 4.67 -26.66
CA LEU A 126 -1.26 6.11 -26.43
C LEU A 126 0.03 6.87 -26.08
N ASN A 127 1.04 6.17 -25.55
CA ASN A 127 2.30 6.77 -25.07
C ASN A 127 3.52 6.32 -25.90
N ASP A 128 3.29 5.72 -27.07
CA ASP A 128 4.33 5.22 -27.99
C ASP A 128 5.37 4.30 -27.32
N ILE A 129 4.92 3.43 -26.41
CA ILE A 129 5.79 2.49 -25.69
C ILE A 129 5.84 1.14 -26.44
N PRO A 130 7.02 0.66 -26.86
CA PRO A 130 7.15 -0.62 -27.56
C PRO A 130 6.73 -1.82 -26.69
N THR A 131 6.11 -2.83 -27.30
CA THR A 131 5.59 -4.00 -26.56
C THR A 131 6.71 -4.96 -26.14
N GLU A 132 7.78 -4.99 -26.91
CA GLU A 132 8.96 -5.85 -26.71
C GLU A 132 9.82 -5.49 -25.50
N TRP A 133 9.62 -4.30 -24.89
CA TRP A 133 10.34 -3.91 -23.68
C TRP A 133 10.01 -4.80 -22.47
N GLY A 134 8.78 -5.33 -22.43
CA GLY A 134 8.31 -6.10 -21.29
C GLY A 134 8.18 -5.26 -20.01
N THR A 135 8.08 -5.96 -18.88
CA THR A 135 8.10 -5.35 -17.54
C THR A 135 9.06 -6.12 -16.64
N ALA A 136 9.64 -5.44 -15.67
CA ALA A 136 10.45 -6.05 -14.61
C ALA A 136 9.57 -6.36 -13.39
N VAL A 137 10.05 -7.27 -12.52
CA VAL A 137 9.43 -7.51 -11.21
C VAL A 137 10.43 -7.11 -10.13
N THR A 138 10.03 -6.17 -9.27
CA THR A 138 10.83 -5.75 -8.12
C THR A 138 10.29 -6.45 -6.88
N VAL A 139 11.13 -7.28 -6.25
CA VAL A 139 10.82 -7.92 -4.96
C VAL A 139 11.59 -7.18 -3.88
N GLN A 140 10.87 -6.59 -2.93
CA GLN A 140 11.44 -5.76 -1.88
C GLN A 140 11.01 -6.27 -0.50
N SER A 141 11.89 -6.13 0.49
CA SER A 141 11.53 -6.40 1.88
C SER A 141 10.54 -5.36 2.38
N MET A 142 9.47 -5.81 3.03
CA MET A 142 8.44 -4.93 3.59
C MET A 142 9.00 -4.08 4.74
N VAL A 143 8.62 -2.81 4.73
CA VAL A 143 8.69 -1.88 5.86
C VAL A 143 7.28 -1.37 6.13
N PHE A 144 6.98 -1.04 7.39
CA PHE A 144 5.61 -0.77 7.82
C PHE A 144 5.50 0.63 8.42
N GLY A 145 4.69 1.49 7.80
CA GLY A 145 4.34 2.81 8.32
C GLY A 145 3.22 2.78 9.37
N ASN A 146 2.63 1.60 9.63
CA ASN A 146 1.45 1.39 10.47
C ASN A 146 1.71 0.51 11.71
N LEU A 147 2.91 0.61 12.29
CA LEU A 147 3.25 -0.07 13.55
C LEU A 147 2.87 0.74 14.81
N GLY A 148 2.27 1.92 14.64
CA GLY A 148 1.94 2.84 15.72
C GLY A 148 2.39 4.27 15.44
N GLU A 149 2.32 5.11 16.47
CA GLU A 149 2.53 6.56 16.37
C GLU A 149 3.98 6.99 16.04
N SER A 150 4.93 6.08 16.15
CA SER A 150 6.34 6.29 15.76
C SER A 150 6.65 5.79 14.34
N SER A 151 5.63 5.44 13.55
CA SER A 151 5.76 4.97 12.17
C SER A 151 4.88 5.83 11.25
N ALA A 152 5.35 6.06 10.04
CA ALA A 152 4.64 6.87 9.06
C ALA A 152 4.94 6.43 7.64
N THR A 153 4.10 6.87 6.71
CA THR A 153 4.29 6.75 5.27
C THR A 153 3.91 8.06 4.60
N GLY A 154 4.54 8.40 3.49
CA GLY A 154 4.28 9.66 2.79
C GLY A 154 4.86 9.68 1.39
N VAL A 155 4.54 10.75 0.67
CA VAL A 155 5.02 11.04 -0.68
C VAL A 155 5.54 12.48 -0.67
N ALA A 156 6.69 12.72 -1.31
CA ALA A 156 7.35 14.02 -1.23
C ALA A 156 8.14 14.34 -2.49
N PHE A 157 7.89 15.53 -3.02
CA PHE A 157 8.63 16.10 -4.12
C PHE A 157 9.71 17.06 -3.60
N THR A 158 10.88 17.04 -4.23
CA THR A 158 11.99 17.91 -3.83
C THR A 158 11.74 19.39 -4.16
N ARG A 159 10.79 19.65 -5.05
CA ARG A 159 10.26 20.97 -5.43
C ARG A 159 8.74 20.86 -5.61
N ASP A 160 8.03 21.98 -5.63
CA ASP A 160 6.59 21.97 -5.91
C ASP A 160 6.34 21.50 -7.37
N PRO A 161 5.60 20.39 -7.57
CA PRO A 161 5.37 19.85 -8.91
C PRO A 161 4.38 20.68 -9.76
N SER A 162 3.64 21.60 -9.15
CA SER A 162 2.63 22.44 -9.80
C SER A 162 3.22 23.74 -10.34
N ASN A 163 4.13 24.38 -9.60
CA ASN A 163 4.68 25.70 -9.97
C ASN A 163 6.21 25.74 -10.11
N GLY A 164 6.93 24.70 -9.67
CA GLY A 164 8.38 24.60 -9.75
C GLY A 164 9.16 25.34 -8.65
N GLU A 165 8.49 25.88 -7.63
CA GLU A 165 9.13 26.53 -6.49
C GLU A 165 10.00 25.54 -5.71
N SER A 166 11.14 26.04 -5.20
CA SER A 166 12.13 25.22 -4.49
C SER A 166 11.75 24.98 -3.03
N ILE A 167 10.56 24.43 -2.81
CA ILE A 167 10.03 24.05 -1.49
C ILE A 167 9.95 22.54 -1.37
N PHE A 168 10.12 22.00 -0.17
CA PHE A 168 9.91 20.56 0.05
C PHE A 168 8.43 20.28 0.18
N TYR A 169 7.87 19.76 -0.91
CA TYR A 169 6.45 19.55 -1.09
C TYR A 169 6.10 18.11 -0.77
N GLY A 170 5.05 17.85 -0.02
CA GLY A 170 4.65 16.47 0.25
C GLY A 170 3.69 16.35 1.40
N GLU A 171 3.23 15.12 1.58
CA GLU A 171 2.21 14.76 2.55
C GLU A 171 2.53 13.42 3.19
N TYR A 172 2.10 13.22 4.42
CA TYR A 172 2.34 11.99 5.16
C TYR A 172 1.17 11.63 6.08
N LEU A 173 1.13 10.36 6.47
CA LEU A 173 0.21 9.85 7.49
C LEU A 173 0.99 9.04 8.52
N ILE A 174 0.76 9.37 9.79
CA ILE A 174 1.20 8.56 10.92
C ILE A 174 0.32 7.31 11.02
N ASN A 175 0.97 6.19 11.35
CA ASN A 175 0.32 4.92 11.59
C ASN A 175 -0.55 4.48 10.40
N ALA A 176 0.03 4.47 9.20
CA ALA A 176 -0.65 4.22 7.92
C ALA A 176 0.22 3.43 6.93
N GLN A 177 -0.39 2.85 5.90
CA GLN A 177 0.32 2.29 4.74
C GLN A 177 0.19 3.20 3.53
N GLY A 178 1.08 3.03 2.54
CA GLY A 178 1.12 3.90 1.35
C GLY A 178 -0.22 3.96 0.61
N GLU A 179 -1.01 2.87 0.64
CA GLU A 179 -2.37 2.83 0.10
C GLU A 179 -3.29 3.87 0.75
N ASP A 180 -3.20 4.08 2.07
CA ASP A 180 -4.06 5.02 2.80
C ASP A 180 -3.80 6.47 2.39
N VAL A 181 -2.56 6.80 2.00
CA VAL A 181 -2.20 8.13 1.48
C VAL A 181 -2.82 8.35 0.09
N VAL A 182 -2.90 7.31 -0.74
CA VAL A 182 -3.44 7.41 -2.11
C VAL A 182 -4.97 7.32 -2.13
N ALA A 183 -5.57 6.57 -1.21
CA ALA A 183 -7.02 6.32 -1.16
C ALA A 183 -7.83 7.56 -0.73
N GLY A 184 -7.22 8.55 -0.06
CA GLY A 184 -7.88 9.78 0.35
C GLY A 184 -8.93 9.62 1.46
N ILE A 185 -8.91 8.50 2.19
CA ILE A 185 -9.83 8.23 3.31
C ILE A 185 -9.47 9.08 4.54
N ARG A 186 -8.17 9.31 4.76
CA ARG A 186 -7.63 10.18 5.82
C ARG A 186 -6.99 11.40 5.17
N THR A 187 -7.21 12.57 5.77
CA THR A 187 -6.52 13.79 5.36
C THR A 187 -5.03 13.69 5.72
N PRO A 188 -4.11 13.74 4.74
CA PRO A 188 -2.68 13.71 5.00
C PRO A 188 -2.18 15.02 5.63
N ALA A 189 -1.19 14.91 6.53
CA ALA A 189 -0.52 16.06 7.12
C ALA A 189 0.63 16.54 6.20
N PRO A 190 0.98 17.84 6.20
CA PRO A 190 2.03 18.39 5.36
C PRO A 190 3.42 17.91 5.79
N ILE A 191 4.37 17.80 4.86
CA ILE A 191 5.72 17.30 5.21
C ILE A 191 6.61 18.36 5.89
N SER A 192 6.41 19.63 5.58
CA SER A 192 7.24 20.76 6.06
C SER A 192 6.39 21.88 6.63
N ARG A 193 6.96 22.71 7.52
CA ARG A 193 6.25 23.88 8.06
C ARG A 193 5.88 24.87 6.96
N GLU A 194 6.78 25.09 6.00
CA GLU A 194 6.51 25.94 4.83
C GLU A 194 5.29 25.46 4.02
N ARG A 195 5.16 24.14 3.84
CA ARG A 195 3.99 23.54 3.18
C ARG A 195 2.72 23.67 4.01
N ALA A 196 2.82 23.50 5.32
CA ALA A 196 1.69 23.69 6.23
C ALA A 196 1.14 25.12 6.13
N ASP A 197 2.03 26.11 6.12
CA ASP A 197 1.68 27.53 6.01
C ASP A 197 1.01 27.85 4.65
N THR A 198 1.47 27.24 3.55
CA THR A 198 0.85 27.41 2.23
C THR A 198 -0.57 26.84 2.18
N LEU A 199 -0.81 25.75 2.89
CA LEU A 199 -2.11 25.07 2.97
C LEU A 199 -3.04 25.67 4.03
N GLY A 200 -2.52 26.45 4.97
CA GLY A 200 -3.25 26.84 6.18
C GLY A 200 -3.62 25.63 7.05
N SER A 201 -2.80 24.57 7.04
CA SER A 201 -3.04 23.36 7.83
C SER A 201 -2.63 23.57 9.29
N GLU A 202 -3.48 23.12 10.22
CA GLU A 202 -3.18 23.08 11.65
C GLU A 202 -2.49 21.77 12.08
N ASP A 203 -2.37 20.80 11.17
CA ASP A 203 -1.72 19.53 11.45
C ASP A 203 -0.22 19.70 11.66
N ALA A 204 0.35 18.90 12.54
CA ALA A 204 1.78 18.92 12.80
C ALA A 204 2.55 18.42 11.56
N PRO A 205 3.42 19.25 10.94
CA PRO A 205 4.22 18.79 9.83
C PRO A 205 5.21 17.71 10.25
N LEU A 206 5.66 16.87 9.31
CA LEU A 206 6.64 15.81 9.61
C LEU A 206 7.92 16.37 10.25
N GLU A 207 8.32 17.57 9.81
CA GLU A 207 9.41 18.37 10.38
C GLU A 207 9.33 18.53 11.90
N GLU A 208 8.13 18.58 12.48
CA GLU A 208 7.91 18.75 13.92
C GLU A 208 7.51 17.45 14.60
N ALA A 209 6.71 16.62 13.93
CA ALA A 209 6.26 15.35 14.48
C ALA A 209 7.40 14.32 14.59
N MET A 210 8.31 14.30 13.60
CA MET A 210 9.42 13.35 13.50
C MET A 210 10.70 14.03 12.98
N PRO A 211 11.28 14.99 13.74
CA PRO A 211 12.34 15.88 13.25
C PRO A 211 13.59 15.14 12.78
N GLU A 212 14.00 14.06 13.47
CA GLU A 212 15.16 13.27 13.09
C GLU A 212 14.95 12.54 11.74
N VAL A 213 13.75 11.99 11.52
CA VAL A 213 13.38 11.30 10.27
C VAL A 213 13.27 12.32 9.14
N TYR A 214 12.67 13.47 9.39
CA TYR A 214 12.57 14.56 8.43
C TYR A 214 13.97 15.04 7.97
N ALA A 215 14.90 15.24 8.90
CA ALA A 215 16.27 15.63 8.57
C ALA A 215 16.96 14.60 7.65
N GLN A 216 16.83 13.31 7.97
CA GLN A 216 17.36 12.23 7.11
C GLN A 216 16.71 12.22 5.73
N LEU A 217 15.38 12.42 5.66
CA LEU A 217 14.65 12.48 4.40
C LEU A 217 15.09 13.67 3.54
N ARG A 218 15.32 14.85 4.14
CA ARG A 218 15.85 16.02 3.43
C ARG A 218 17.25 15.76 2.88
N ASP A 219 18.11 15.09 3.64
CA ASP A 219 19.45 14.71 3.17
C ASP A 219 19.41 13.74 1.99
N VAL A 220 18.49 12.76 2.02
CA VAL A 220 18.25 11.85 0.90
C VAL A 220 17.72 12.60 -0.31
N ALA A 221 16.69 13.44 -0.15
CA ALA A 221 16.13 14.28 -1.21
C ALA A 221 17.21 15.13 -1.91
N ASN A 222 18.01 15.84 -1.12
CA ASN A 222 19.13 16.64 -1.63
C ASN A 222 20.18 15.79 -2.37
N THR A 223 20.43 14.58 -1.89
CA THR A 223 21.38 13.65 -2.53
C THR A 223 20.85 13.14 -3.87
N LEU A 224 19.58 12.77 -3.93
CA LEU A 224 18.93 12.29 -5.16
C LEU A 224 18.85 13.39 -6.21
N GLU A 225 18.36 14.58 -5.85
CA GLU A 225 18.26 15.70 -6.78
C GLU A 225 19.65 16.13 -7.31
N ARG A 226 20.69 16.15 -6.46
CA ARG A 226 22.06 16.41 -6.90
C ARG A 226 22.59 15.33 -7.85
N HIS A 227 22.24 14.07 -7.60
CA HIS A 227 22.71 12.93 -8.39
C HIS A 227 22.04 12.90 -9.77
N TYR A 228 20.71 12.96 -9.81
CA TYR A 228 19.92 12.88 -11.03
C TYR A 228 19.80 14.21 -11.77
N LYS A 229 20.14 15.33 -11.10
CA LYS A 229 20.11 16.70 -11.65
C LYS A 229 18.72 17.13 -12.12
N ASP A 230 17.69 16.59 -11.49
CA ASP A 230 16.30 16.89 -11.76
C ASP A 230 15.48 16.80 -10.48
N MET A 231 14.30 17.40 -10.47
CA MET A 231 13.33 17.26 -9.38
C MET A 231 13.00 15.78 -9.18
N GLN A 232 12.87 15.35 -7.92
CA GLN A 232 12.53 13.98 -7.58
C GLN A 232 11.18 13.94 -6.88
N ASP A 233 10.40 12.92 -7.20
CA ASP A 233 9.24 12.41 -6.45
C ASP A 233 9.71 11.20 -5.62
#